data_AF-S3D7A5-F1
#
_entry.id   AF-S3D7A5-F1
#
_cell.length_a   1.000
_cell.length_b   1.000
_cell.length_c   1.000
_cell.angle_alpha   90.00
_cell.angle_beta   90.00
_cell.angle_gamma   90.00
#
_symmetry.space_group_name_H-M   'P 1'
#
loop_
_entity.id
_entity.type
_entity.pdbx_description
1 polymer ?
#
loop_
_entity_poly.entity_id
_entity_poly.type
_entity_poly.pdbx_seq_one_letter_code
_entity_poly.pdbx_strand_id
1 'polypeptide(L)'
;MVRHNLEYPKDIHNTVNRYKHQAVYSLTTIHTIINTTPVLHVSFTPSPESPFPVILPMIGQMGSFSHPSRDLGDPLDCYLHGYVSSRIMNLSRQEGGKGLPVCIAASKVDGLVLTLTPNSHNYNYRSSVLFGYAQLVSDPEEKIWAMELITNSVLPNRWSNTRLPPNAAEMSSTQILRVSIHSGSAKVREGVPNDEKADIENEELLNEVWTGVIPVYENFGKPVPGPYNRVSVPEHVRVREEWNERNERYAREAAGKDAPVAGKKKEAEGDD
;
A
#
# COMPACT_ATOMS: atom_id res chain seq x y z
N MET A 1 -7.35 -23.28 15.51
CA MET A 1 -6.50 -23.51 14.32
C MET A 1 -5.54 -22.33 14.23
N VAL A 2 -4.25 -22.55 14.42
CA VAL A 2 -3.24 -21.47 14.28
C VAL A 2 -3.21 -21.12 12.79
N ARG A 3 -3.72 -19.95 12.40
CA ARG A 3 -3.55 -19.46 11.03
C ARG A 3 -2.07 -19.13 10.87
N HIS A 4 -1.34 -19.91 10.09
CA HIS A 4 0.01 -19.55 9.71
C HIS A 4 -0.06 -18.29 8.83
N ASN A 5 0.56 -17.20 9.28
CA ASN A 5 0.74 -16.02 8.44
C ASN A 5 1.74 -16.38 7.35
N LEU A 6 1.26 -16.49 6.11
CA LEU A 6 2.15 -16.71 4.96
C LEU A 6 3.03 -15.48 4.75
N GLU A 7 4.24 -15.73 4.25
CA GLU A 7 5.21 -14.68 3.94
C GLU A 7 5.76 -14.84 2.51
N TYR A 8 6.13 -13.72 1.89
CA TYR A 8 6.93 -13.75 0.68
C TYR A 8 8.35 -14.21 1.02
N PRO A 9 8.87 -15.24 0.34
CA PRO A 9 10.28 -15.61 0.46
C PRO A 9 11.18 -14.42 0.13
N LYS A 10 12.30 -14.33 0.85
CA LYS A 10 13.31 -13.29 0.57
C LYS A 10 14.13 -13.68 -0.64
N ASP A 11 14.33 -12.74 -1.55
CA ASP A 11 15.14 -12.89 -2.75
C ASP A 11 15.94 -11.60 -3.04
N ILE A 12 16.59 -11.55 -4.20
CA ILE A 12 17.40 -10.41 -4.62
C ILE A 12 16.59 -9.12 -4.89
N HIS A 13 15.28 -9.23 -5.08
CA HIS A 13 14.39 -8.11 -5.40
C HIS A 13 13.79 -7.48 -4.15
N ASN A 14 13.33 -8.29 -3.19
CA ASN A 14 12.55 -7.79 -2.05
C ASN A 14 13.33 -7.61 -0.73
N THR A 15 14.57 -8.13 -0.64
CA THR A 15 15.34 -8.11 0.61
C THR A 15 15.69 -6.68 1.05
N VAL A 16 15.09 -6.24 2.16
CA VAL A 16 15.39 -4.95 2.79
C VAL A 16 16.76 -4.99 3.46
N ASN A 17 17.64 -4.05 3.09
CA ASN A 17 19.02 -4.00 3.60
C ASN A 17 19.24 -3.01 4.75
N ARG A 18 18.65 -1.81 4.68
CA ARG A 18 18.79 -0.75 5.70
C ARG A 18 17.59 -0.74 6.65
N TYR A 19 17.85 -0.75 7.96
CA TYR A 19 16.85 -0.91 9.03
C TYR A 19 16.06 -2.22 8.90
N LYS A 20 16.77 -3.36 8.85
CA LYS A 20 16.18 -4.70 8.64
C LYS A 20 15.11 -5.10 9.67
N HIS A 21 15.21 -4.59 10.89
CA HIS A 21 14.23 -4.84 11.95
C HIS A 21 12.84 -4.23 11.64
N GLN A 22 12.75 -3.30 10.68
CA GLN A 22 11.49 -2.72 10.20
C GLN A 22 10.89 -3.50 9.01
N ALA A 23 11.60 -4.51 8.50
CA ALA A 23 11.17 -5.25 7.32
C ALA A 23 10.11 -6.30 7.71
N VAL A 24 9.01 -6.33 6.95
CA VAL A 24 7.91 -7.27 7.13
C VAL A 24 7.68 -7.99 5.80
N TYR A 25 7.54 -9.31 5.83
CA TYR A 25 7.33 -10.14 4.63
C TYR A 25 5.98 -10.87 4.63
N SER A 26 5.19 -10.71 5.71
CA SER A 26 3.83 -11.25 5.81
C SER A 26 2.91 -10.72 4.71
N LEU A 27 2.23 -11.64 4.03
CA LEU A 27 1.23 -11.35 2.99
C LEU A 27 0.15 -10.42 3.54
N THR A 28 -0.41 -10.74 4.71
CA THR A 28 -1.44 -9.94 5.38
C THR A 28 -1.02 -8.47 5.51
N THR A 29 0.21 -8.20 5.96
CA THR A 29 0.68 -6.82 6.13
C THR A 29 0.85 -6.12 4.78
N ILE A 30 1.52 -6.78 3.84
CA ILE A 30 1.82 -6.25 2.50
C ILE A 30 0.52 -5.95 1.75
N HIS A 31 -0.40 -6.91 1.67
CA HIS A 31 -1.68 -6.75 0.97
C HIS A 31 -2.59 -5.74 1.66
N THR A 32 -2.56 -5.65 2.99
CA THR A 32 -3.29 -4.59 3.72
C THR A 32 -2.77 -3.21 3.35
N ILE A 33 -1.45 -3.01 3.27
CA ILE A 33 -0.87 -1.71 2.87
C ILE A 33 -1.31 -1.34 1.46
N ILE A 34 -1.25 -2.28 0.51
CA ILE A 34 -1.71 -2.08 -0.87
C ILE A 34 -3.20 -1.70 -0.87
N ASN A 35 -4.06 -2.52 -0.25
CA ASN A 35 -5.52 -2.34 -0.30
C ASN A 35 -6.05 -1.15 0.49
N THR A 36 -5.25 -0.57 1.38
CA THR A 36 -5.60 0.64 2.14
C THR A 36 -4.92 1.90 1.59
N THR A 37 -4.20 1.80 0.46
CA THR A 37 -3.56 2.93 -0.21
C THR A 37 -4.36 3.29 -1.47
N PRO A 38 -4.99 4.48 -1.55
CA PRO A 38 -5.87 4.83 -2.67
C PRO A 38 -5.18 4.91 -4.03
N VAL A 39 -3.89 5.21 -4.06
CA VAL A 39 -3.09 5.37 -5.28
C VAL A 39 -1.83 4.52 -5.20
N LEU A 40 -1.74 3.54 -6.09
CA LEU A 40 -0.56 2.71 -6.28
C LEU A 40 0.37 3.36 -7.29
N HIS A 41 1.67 3.29 -7.03
CA HIS A 41 2.70 3.77 -7.94
C HIS A 41 3.27 2.61 -8.73
N VAL A 42 2.87 2.49 -10.01
CA VAL A 42 3.21 1.37 -10.87
C VAL A 42 4.36 1.76 -11.79
N SER A 43 5.53 1.18 -11.53
CA SER A 43 6.75 1.41 -12.30
C SER A 43 7.00 0.29 -13.30
N PHE A 44 7.40 0.66 -14.52
CA PHE A 44 7.78 -0.28 -15.58
C PHE A 44 8.72 0.38 -16.58
N THR A 45 9.42 -0.42 -17.37
CA THR A 45 10.27 0.06 -18.46
C THR A 45 9.42 0.23 -19.73
N PRO A 46 9.28 1.45 -20.28
CA PRO A 46 8.36 1.69 -21.40
C PRO A 46 8.88 1.21 -22.76
N SER A 47 10.19 1.01 -22.89
CA SER A 47 10.87 0.51 -24.09
C SER A 47 12.30 0.12 -23.71
N PRO A 48 12.91 -0.91 -24.32
CA PRO A 48 14.33 -1.23 -24.17
C PRO A 48 15.27 -0.07 -24.53
N GLU A 49 14.83 0.85 -25.39
CA GLU A 49 15.61 2.02 -25.83
C GLU A 49 15.58 3.17 -24.81
N SER A 50 14.59 3.18 -23.92
CA SER A 50 14.46 4.22 -22.89
C SER A 50 15.31 3.85 -21.68
N PRO A 51 16.32 4.65 -21.30
CA PRO A 51 17.10 4.39 -20.10
C PRO A 51 16.30 4.67 -18.81
N PHE A 52 15.15 5.35 -18.92
CA PHE A 52 14.34 5.75 -17.78
C PHE A 52 13.17 4.80 -17.54
N PRO A 53 12.95 4.34 -16.29
CA PRO A 53 11.69 3.74 -15.92
C PRO A 53 10.59 4.82 -15.88
N VAL A 54 9.35 4.38 -16.08
CA VAL A 54 8.16 5.23 -15.94
C VAL A 54 7.41 4.78 -14.71
N ILE A 55 6.84 5.75 -13.98
CA ILE A 55 5.93 5.51 -12.87
C ILE A 55 4.56 6.10 -13.22
N LEU A 56 3.49 5.31 -13.04
CA LEU A 56 2.11 5.75 -13.21
C LEU A 56 1.36 5.63 -11.88
N PRO A 57 0.67 6.69 -11.41
CA PRO A 57 -0.31 6.58 -10.35
C PRO A 57 -1.55 5.87 -10.88
N MET A 58 -1.93 4.75 -10.26
CA MET A 58 -3.04 3.90 -10.70
C MET A 58 -3.90 3.47 -9.51
N ILE A 59 -5.19 3.25 -9.77
CA ILE A 59 -6.09 2.58 -8.82
C ILE A 59 -5.91 1.08 -9.03
N GLY A 60 -5.71 0.35 -7.93
CA GLY A 60 -5.63 -1.09 -7.95
C GLY A 60 -6.06 -1.71 -6.64
N GLN A 61 -6.20 -3.04 -6.65
CA GLN A 61 -6.64 -3.81 -5.51
C GLN A 61 -6.08 -5.23 -5.56
N MET A 62 -5.64 -5.76 -4.42
CA MET A 62 -5.29 -7.18 -4.28
C MET A 62 -6.56 -8.03 -4.25
N GLY A 63 -6.57 -9.15 -4.98
CA GLY A 63 -7.66 -10.11 -4.98
C GLY A 63 -7.33 -11.40 -5.72
N SER A 64 -8.28 -12.33 -5.76
CA SER A 64 -8.15 -13.59 -6.51
C SER A 64 -9.46 -13.91 -7.22
N PHE A 65 -9.46 -13.84 -8.55
CA PHE A 65 -10.62 -14.25 -9.34
C PHE A 65 -10.88 -15.76 -9.23
N SER A 66 -9.83 -16.57 -9.26
CA SER A 66 -9.96 -18.04 -9.17
C SER A 66 -10.46 -18.52 -7.80
N HIS A 67 -10.23 -17.74 -6.74
CA HIS A 67 -10.66 -18.06 -5.38
C HIS A 67 -11.15 -16.79 -4.66
N PRO A 68 -12.35 -16.27 -4.98
CA PRO A 68 -12.82 -14.97 -4.49
C PRO A 68 -12.96 -14.85 -2.96
N SER A 69 -12.99 -15.97 -2.25
CA SER A 69 -13.07 -16.03 -0.78
C SER A 69 -11.72 -15.92 -0.07
N ARG A 70 -10.60 -15.83 -0.80
CA ARG A 70 -9.26 -15.68 -0.20
C ARG A 70 -9.17 -14.41 0.62
N ASP A 71 -8.50 -14.50 1.76
CA ASP A 71 -8.22 -13.35 2.60
C ASP A 71 -6.85 -12.73 2.26
N LEU A 72 -6.52 -11.61 2.91
CA LEU A 72 -5.26 -10.89 2.66
C LEU A 72 -4.01 -11.65 3.12
N GLY A 73 -4.17 -12.76 3.84
CA GLY A 73 -3.09 -13.66 4.22
C GLY A 73 -2.79 -14.71 3.17
N ASP A 74 -3.61 -14.84 2.12
CA ASP A 74 -3.43 -15.81 1.04
C ASP A 74 -2.66 -15.21 -0.15
N PRO A 75 -2.10 -16.04 -1.05
CA PRO A 75 -1.53 -15.54 -2.30
C PRO A 75 -2.61 -14.88 -3.17
N LEU A 76 -2.42 -13.60 -3.50
CA LEU A 76 -3.32 -12.78 -4.30
C LEU A 76 -2.57 -12.18 -5.51
N ASP A 77 -3.33 -11.78 -6.52
CA ASP A 77 -2.87 -10.95 -7.64
C ASP A 77 -3.26 -9.49 -7.38
N CYS A 78 -2.56 -8.54 -8.02
CA CYS A 78 -2.96 -7.13 -8.00
C CYS A 78 -3.69 -6.76 -9.29
N TYR A 79 -4.92 -6.28 -9.21
CA TYR A 79 -5.70 -5.84 -10.36
C TYR A 79 -5.61 -4.32 -10.50
N LEU A 80 -5.26 -3.84 -11.70
CA LEU A 80 -5.07 -2.42 -12.00
C LEU A 80 -6.06 -1.97 -13.08
N HIS A 81 -6.73 -0.85 -12.87
CA HIS A 81 -7.62 -0.24 -13.85
C HIS A 81 -6.88 0.74 -14.76
N GLY A 82 -7.20 0.76 -16.06
CA GLY A 82 -6.71 1.78 -16.96
C GLY A 82 -7.49 1.90 -18.26
N TYR A 83 -7.21 2.97 -19.00
CA TYR A 83 -7.78 3.20 -20.32
C TYR A 83 -7.11 2.32 -21.37
N VAL A 84 -7.89 1.81 -22.32
CA VAL A 84 -7.47 0.83 -23.33
C VAL A 84 -6.24 1.25 -24.13
N SER A 85 -6.09 2.54 -24.43
CA SER A 85 -4.95 3.06 -25.21
C SER A 85 -3.79 3.57 -24.36
N SER A 86 -3.83 3.37 -23.03
CA SER A 86 -2.72 3.78 -22.17
C SER A 86 -1.46 2.96 -22.48
N ARG A 87 -0.30 3.60 -22.32
CA ARG A 87 0.99 2.98 -22.69
C ARG A 87 1.21 1.63 -22.00
N ILE A 88 0.89 1.51 -20.71
CA ILE A 88 1.04 0.26 -19.96
C ILE A 88 0.16 -0.86 -20.53
N MET A 89 -1.09 -0.55 -20.93
CA MET A 89 -2.01 -1.53 -21.53
C MET A 89 -1.53 -2.02 -22.89
N ASN A 90 -0.96 -1.13 -23.71
CA ASN A 90 -0.40 -1.50 -25.01
C ASN A 90 0.85 -2.37 -24.87
N LEU A 91 1.75 -2.03 -23.94
CA LEU A 91 2.95 -2.83 -23.67
C LEU A 91 2.58 -4.21 -23.11
N SER A 92 1.69 -4.28 -22.13
CA SER A 92 1.21 -5.57 -21.60
C SER A 92 0.53 -6.46 -22.65
N ARG A 93 0.01 -5.89 -23.75
CA ARG A 93 -0.55 -6.65 -24.87
C ARG A 93 0.52 -7.24 -25.78
N GLN A 94 1.63 -6.52 -25.95
CA GLN A 94 2.74 -6.90 -26.83
C GLN A 94 3.69 -7.89 -26.15
N GLU A 95 3.79 -7.83 -24.82
CA GLU A 95 4.61 -8.75 -24.02
C GLU A 95 4.06 -10.18 -24.05
N GLY A 96 4.88 -11.11 -24.51
CA GLY A 96 4.61 -12.55 -24.46
C GLY A 96 5.02 -13.19 -23.13
N GLY A 97 4.76 -14.49 -22.98
CA GLY A 97 5.22 -15.26 -21.82
C GLY A 97 4.53 -14.85 -20.51
N LYS A 98 5.31 -14.42 -19.50
CA LYS A 98 4.80 -14.11 -18.16
C LYS A 98 4.02 -12.77 -18.09
N GLY A 99 4.17 -11.89 -19.07
CA GLY A 99 3.62 -10.52 -19.09
C GLY A 99 4.67 -9.44 -18.79
N LEU A 100 4.23 -8.18 -18.81
CA LEU A 100 5.09 -7.01 -18.62
C LEU A 100 5.63 -6.97 -17.17
N PRO A 101 6.95 -6.98 -16.94
CA PRO A 101 7.50 -6.82 -15.60
C PRO A 101 7.15 -5.44 -15.02
N VAL A 102 6.60 -5.42 -13.81
CA VAL A 102 6.22 -4.21 -13.09
C VAL A 102 6.69 -4.24 -11.64
N CYS A 103 6.90 -3.05 -11.08
CA CYS A 103 7.13 -2.81 -9.66
C CYS A 103 6.02 -1.90 -9.14
N ILE A 104 5.31 -2.30 -8.08
CA ILE A 104 4.18 -1.56 -7.51
C ILE A 104 4.56 -1.11 -6.12
N ALA A 105 4.46 0.19 -5.85
CA ALA A 105 4.71 0.76 -4.53
C ALA A 105 3.43 1.39 -3.94
N ALA A 106 3.23 1.18 -2.64
CA ALA A 106 2.24 1.84 -1.82
C ALA A 106 2.91 2.36 -0.54
N SER A 107 2.58 3.58 -0.13
CA SER A 107 3.14 4.19 1.08
C SER A 107 2.12 5.05 1.79
N LYS A 108 2.19 5.04 3.13
CA LYS A 108 1.38 5.85 4.03
C LYS A 108 2.29 6.47 5.08
N VAL A 109 2.13 7.77 5.33
CA VAL A 109 2.76 8.45 6.46
C VAL A 109 1.78 8.45 7.61
N ASP A 110 2.21 7.89 8.74
CA ASP A 110 1.41 7.70 9.94
C ASP A 110 1.83 8.66 11.08
N GLY A 111 2.98 9.34 10.96
CA GLY A 111 3.37 10.40 11.90
C GLY A 111 4.70 11.08 11.57
N LEU A 112 4.88 12.31 12.03
CA LEU A 112 6.15 13.05 11.98
C LEU A 112 6.89 12.85 13.29
N VAL A 113 8.07 12.23 13.28
CA VAL A 113 8.87 11.98 14.47
C VAL A 113 9.93 13.07 14.61
N LEU A 114 9.74 13.93 15.61
CA LEU A 114 10.56 15.09 15.92
C LEU A 114 11.47 14.77 17.10
N THR A 115 12.76 15.00 16.91
CA THR A 115 13.89 14.55 17.74
C THR A 115 14.74 15.74 18.16
N LEU A 116 15.68 15.55 19.08
CA LEU A 116 16.56 16.60 19.59
C LEU A 116 17.52 17.15 18.52
N THR A 117 17.88 16.32 17.53
CA THR A 117 18.77 16.72 16.44
C THR A 117 18.14 16.55 15.06
N PRO A 118 18.56 17.37 14.05
CA PRO A 118 18.03 17.29 12.69
C PRO A 118 18.25 15.93 12.01
N ASN A 119 19.32 15.22 12.36
CA ASN A 119 19.71 13.97 11.71
C ASN A 119 18.88 12.76 12.17
N SER A 120 18.22 12.87 13.33
CA SER A 120 17.43 11.79 13.92
C SER A 120 15.95 11.87 13.56
N HIS A 121 15.50 12.96 12.93
CA HIS A 121 14.12 13.13 12.49
C HIS A 121 13.68 11.97 11.59
N ASN A 122 12.42 11.58 11.71
CA ASN A 122 11.90 10.45 10.96
C ASN A 122 10.39 10.55 10.70
N TYR A 123 9.85 9.53 10.06
CA TYR A 123 8.43 9.31 9.94
C TYR A 123 8.03 8.00 10.62
N ASN A 124 6.85 7.98 11.24
CA ASN A 124 6.10 6.73 11.32
C ASN A 124 5.44 6.51 9.95
N TYR A 125 5.61 5.32 9.38
CA TYR A 125 5.14 5.02 8.04
C TYR A 125 4.94 3.52 7.84
N ARG A 126 4.12 3.20 6.85
CA ARG A 126 4.02 1.87 6.26
C ARG A 126 4.23 1.96 4.77
N SER A 127 5.05 1.08 4.22
CA SER A 127 5.22 0.96 2.77
C SER A 127 5.26 -0.49 2.35
N SER A 128 4.79 -0.76 1.14
CA SER A 128 4.89 -2.05 0.49
C SER A 128 5.40 -1.89 -0.94
N VAL A 129 6.27 -2.80 -1.35
CA VAL A 129 6.76 -2.94 -2.72
C VAL A 129 6.46 -4.35 -3.19
N LEU A 130 5.81 -4.46 -4.35
CA LEU A 130 5.54 -5.72 -5.04
C LEU A 130 6.26 -5.74 -6.39
N PHE A 131 6.83 -6.90 -6.73
CA PHE A 131 7.36 -7.20 -8.05
C PHE A 131 6.47 -8.25 -8.70
N GLY A 132 6.11 -8.06 -9.96
CA GLY A 132 5.22 -8.98 -10.64
C GLY A 132 5.19 -8.79 -12.15
N TYR A 133 4.28 -9.51 -12.78
CA TYR A 133 4.10 -9.49 -14.23
C TYR A 133 2.65 -9.15 -14.57
N ALA A 134 2.46 -8.05 -15.28
CA ALA A 134 1.17 -7.51 -15.68
C ALA A 134 0.71 -8.10 -17.02
N GLN A 135 -0.51 -8.64 -17.02
CA GLN A 135 -1.18 -9.18 -18.20
C GLN A 135 -2.58 -8.59 -18.32
N LEU A 136 -3.06 -8.38 -19.55
CA LEU A 136 -4.44 -7.99 -19.79
C LEU A 136 -5.39 -9.11 -19.37
N VAL A 137 -6.43 -8.76 -18.63
CA VAL A 137 -7.57 -9.65 -18.37
C VAL A 137 -8.36 -9.80 -19.66
N SER A 138 -8.40 -11.02 -20.20
CA SER A 138 -9.11 -11.36 -21.44
C SER A 138 -10.46 -12.04 -21.20
N ASP A 139 -10.61 -12.74 -20.07
CA ASP A 139 -11.86 -13.37 -19.68
C ASP A 139 -12.90 -12.29 -19.29
N PRO A 140 -14.07 -12.24 -19.96
CA PRO A 140 -15.14 -11.31 -19.61
C PRO A 140 -15.61 -11.42 -18.16
N GLU A 141 -15.66 -12.62 -17.58
CA GLU A 141 -16.12 -12.81 -16.19
C GLU A 141 -15.11 -12.24 -15.20
N GLU A 142 -13.82 -12.55 -15.40
CA GLU A 142 -12.72 -11.97 -14.62
C GLU A 142 -12.70 -10.45 -14.73
N LYS A 143 -12.94 -9.91 -15.92
CA LYS A 143 -12.96 -8.45 -16.14
C LYS A 143 -14.07 -7.77 -15.35
N ILE A 144 -15.28 -8.30 -15.38
CA ILE A 144 -16.41 -7.76 -14.60
C ILE A 144 -16.13 -7.88 -13.09
N TRP A 145 -15.66 -9.04 -12.64
CA TRP A 145 -15.27 -9.25 -11.24
C TRP A 145 -14.20 -8.26 -10.78
N ALA A 146 -13.17 -8.02 -11.59
CA ALA A 146 -12.09 -7.09 -11.26
C ALA A 146 -12.56 -5.62 -11.27
N MET A 147 -13.45 -5.26 -12.20
CA MET A 147 -14.09 -3.93 -12.20
C MET A 147 -14.92 -3.71 -10.93
N GLU A 148 -15.66 -4.72 -10.48
CA GLU A 148 -16.40 -4.67 -9.22
C GLU A 148 -15.45 -4.57 -8.03
N LEU A 149 -14.40 -5.40 -7.97
CA LEU A 149 -13.37 -5.38 -6.92
C LEU A 149 -12.74 -3.99 -6.77
N ILE A 150 -12.31 -3.38 -7.87
CA ILE A 150 -11.67 -2.05 -7.88
C ILE A 150 -12.69 -0.95 -7.55
N THR A 151 -13.92 -1.05 -8.03
CA THR A 151 -14.95 -0.06 -7.69
C THR A 151 -15.27 -0.09 -6.20
N ASN A 152 -15.36 -1.29 -5.63
CA ASN A 152 -15.61 -1.48 -4.20
C ASN A 152 -14.39 -1.17 -3.32
N SER A 153 -13.17 -1.09 -3.89
CA SER A 153 -11.98 -0.62 -3.16
C SER A 153 -11.97 0.89 -2.95
N VAL A 154 -12.52 1.66 -3.91
CA VAL A 154 -12.69 3.12 -3.77
C VAL A 154 -13.65 3.44 -2.64
N LEU A 155 -14.77 2.72 -2.58
CA LEU A 155 -15.74 2.82 -1.50
C LEU A 155 -16.54 1.50 -1.44
N PRO A 156 -16.68 0.85 -0.26
CA PRO A 156 -17.39 -0.40 -0.11
C PRO A 156 -18.81 -0.35 -0.68
N ASN A 157 -19.20 -1.43 -1.35
CA ASN A 157 -20.50 -1.59 -2.00
C ASN A 157 -20.82 -0.53 -3.06
N ARG A 158 -19.82 0.21 -3.56
CA ARG A 158 -20.05 1.26 -4.56
C ARG A 158 -20.56 0.70 -5.88
N TRP A 159 -20.08 -0.48 -6.30
CA TRP A 159 -20.47 -1.10 -7.57
C TRP A 159 -22.00 -1.28 -7.67
N SER A 160 -22.60 -1.96 -6.71
CA SER A 160 -24.05 -2.22 -6.65
C SER A 160 -24.90 -0.97 -6.41
N ASN A 161 -24.28 0.12 -5.97
CA ASN A 161 -24.91 1.43 -5.76
C ASN A 161 -24.67 2.39 -6.95
N THR A 162 -24.51 1.85 -8.16
CA THR A 162 -24.44 2.58 -9.43
C THR A 162 -25.33 1.94 -10.50
N ARG A 163 -25.41 2.53 -11.70
CA ARG A 163 -26.14 1.94 -12.83
C ARG A 163 -25.40 0.70 -13.34
N LEU A 164 -26.07 -0.45 -13.29
CA LEU A 164 -25.56 -1.72 -13.80
C LEU A 164 -26.46 -2.28 -14.91
N PRO A 165 -25.91 -3.12 -15.82
CA PRO A 165 -24.48 -3.40 -16.02
C PRO A 165 -23.77 -2.23 -16.74
N PRO A 166 -22.41 -2.20 -16.77
CA PRO A 166 -21.70 -1.27 -17.65
C PRO A 166 -22.16 -1.40 -19.11
N ASN A 167 -22.22 -0.28 -19.81
CA ASN A 167 -22.62 -0.26 -21.22
C ASN A 167 -21.43 -0.63 -22.15
N ALA A 168 -21.71 -0.85 -23.43
CA ALA A 168 -20.72 -1.29 -24.40
C ALA A 168 -19.54 -0.29 -24.55
N ALA A 169 -19.81 1.01 -24.47
CA ALA A 169 -18.77 2.02 -24.58
C ALA A 169 -17.81 1.93 -23.39
N GLU A 170 -18.35 1.89 -22.16
CA GLU A 170 -17.57 1.73 -20.92
C GLU A 170 -16.70 0.45 -20.98
N MET A 171 -17.29 -0.68 -21.39
CA MET A 171 -16.58 -1.96 -21.50
C MET A 171 -15.47 -1.94 -22.55
N SER A 172 -15.63 -1.18 -23.63
CA SER A 172 -14.62 -1.04 -24.70
C SER A 172 -13.45 -0.13 -24.30
N SER A 173 -13.72 0.92 -23.53
CA SER A 173 -12.72 1.91 -23.11
C SER A 173 -11.89 1.46 -21.92
N THR A 174 -12.48 0.65 -21.03
CA THR A 174 -11.83 0.19 -19.80
C THR A 174 -11.06 -1.10 -20.03
N GLN A 175 -9.82 -1.17 -19.57
CA GLN A 175 -9.03 -2.39 -19.46
C GLN A 175 -8.57 -2.62 -18.03
N ILE A 176 -8.37 -3.90 -17.73
CA ILE A 176 -7.86 -4.36 -16.45
C ILE A 176 -6.55 -5.12 -16.69
N LEU A 177 -5.53 -4.81 -15.90
CA LEU A 177 -4.35 -5.66 -15.79
C LEU A 177 -4.47 -6.52 -14.55
N ARG A 178 -4.18 -7.82 -14.69
CA ARG A 178 -3.85 -8.69 -13.57
C ARG A 178 -2.34 -8.77 -13.44
N VAL A 179 -1.82 -8.42 -12.28
CA VAL A 179 -0.40 -8.52 -11.96
C VAL A 179 -0.19 -9.74 -11.09
N SER A 180 0.42 -10.78 -11.67
CA SER A 180 0.83 -11.96 -10.92
C SER A 180 2.03 -11.60 -10.06
N ILE A 181 1.88 -11.68 -8.74
CA ILE A 181 2.93 -11.24 -7.81
C ILE A 181 4.01 -12.29 -7.69
N HIS A 182 5.24 -11.90 -8.04
CA HIS A 182 6.42 -12.73 -7.94
C HIS A 182 7.07 -12.63 -6.56
N SER A 183 7.20 -11.41 -6.04
CA SER A 183 7.90 -11.13 -4.79
C SER A 183 7.34 -9.86 -4.14
N GLY A 184 7.48 -9.73 -2.83
CA GLY A 184 6.96 -8.58 -2.09
C GLY A 184 7.71 -8.34 -0.79
N SER A 185 7.79 -7.09 -0.38
CA SER A 185 8.23 -6.70 0.95
C SER A 185 7.45 -5.50 1.46
N ALA A 186 7.42 -5.35 2.78
CA ALA A 186 6.97 -4.15 3.45
C ALA A 186 8.06 -3.62 4.37
N LYS A 187 7.96 -2.32 4.65
CA LYS A 187 8.74 -1.67 5.69
C LYS A 187 7.80 -0.82 6.53
N VAL A 188 7.82 -1.08 7.83
CA VAL A 188 6.94 -0.45 8.81
C VAL A 188 7.79 0.16 9.92
N ARG A 189 7.62 1.46 10.13
CA ARG A 189 8.22 2.17 11.25
C ARG A 189 7.09 2.79 12.07
N GLU A 190 7.09 2.48 13.35
CA GLU A 190 6.20 3.04 14.36
C GLU A 190 7.06 3.43 15.56
N GLY A 191 6.50 4.23 16.46
CA GLY A 191 7.08 4.55 17.76
C GLY A 191 7.56 5.98 17.93
N VAL A 192 7.98 6.26 19.16
CA VAL A 192 8.47 7.55 19.65
C VAL A 192 9.86 7.92 19.09
N PRO A 193 10.32 9.17 19.29
CA PRO A 193 11.70 9.58 19.05
C PRO A 193 12.73 8.66 19.74
N ASN A 194 13.92 8.55 19.16
CA ASN A 194 15.05 7.83 19.73
C ASN A 194 16.34 8.59 19.42
N ASP A 195 16.69 9.47 20.34
CA ASP A 195 17.87 10.32 20.27
C ASP A 195 19.11 9.61 20.84
N GLU A 196 20.29 10.15 20.53
CA GLU A 196 21.54 9.62 21.06
C GLU A 196 21.66 9.89 22.56
N LYS A 197 22.33 8.99 23.28
CA LYS A 197 22.46 9.09 24.74
C LYS A 197 23.05 10.45 25.18
N ALA A 198 24.04 10.96 24.45
CA ALA A 198 24.68 12.24 24.76
C ALA A 198 23.72 13.44 24.62
N ASP A 199 22.74 13.37 23.71
CA ASP A 199 21.73 14.42 23.54
C ASP A 199 20.66 14.33 24.63
N ILE A 200 20.27 13.10 25.02
CA ILE A 200 19.32 12.84 26.12
C ILE A 200 19.91 13.26 27.47
N GLU A 201 21.22 13.17 27.66
CA GLU A 201 21.90 13.60 28.89
C GLU A 201 22.21 15.13 28.90
N ASN A 202 21.90 15.85 27.83
CA ASN A 202 22.10 17.29 27.74
C ASN A 202 20.84 18.05 28.22
N GLU A 203 20.84 18.45 29.49
CA GLU A 203 19.73 19.18 30.13
C GLU A 203 19.39 20.51 29.45
N GLU A 204 20.37 21.27 28.94
CA GLU A 204 20.10 22.53 28.22
C GLU A 204 19.30 22.24 26.95
N LEU A 205 19.74 21.25 26.17
CA LEU A 205 19.07 20.82 24.95
C LEU A 205 17.65 20.31 25.23
N LEU A 206 17.45 19.52 26.30
CA LEU A 206 16.13 19.03 26.71
C LEU A 206 15.17 20.15 27.13
N ASN A 207 15.69 21.25 27.69
CA ASN A 207 14.88 22.40 28.10
C ASN A 207 14.53 23.34 26.93
N GLU A 208 15.26 23.26 25.81
CA GLU A 208 15.05 24.14 24.66
C GLU A 208 14.31 23.48 23.48
N VAL A 209 14.46 22.16 23.31
CA VAL A 209 13.99 21.43 22.12
C VAL A 209 12.85 20.49 22.46
N TRP A 210 11.68 20.74 21.88
CA TRP A 210 10.54 19.82 21.97
C TRP A 210 10.76 18.58 21.11
N THR A 211 10.47 17.40 21.68
CA THR A 211 10.44 16.12 20.94
C THR A 211 9.07 15.47 21.03
N GLY A 212 8.75 14.66 20.03
CA GLY A 212 7.51 13.90 20.03
C GLY A 212 7.11 13.42 18.65
N VAL A 213 5.87 12.92 18.55
CA VAL A 213 5.29 12.50 17.28
C VAL A 213 4.05 13.33 17.01
N ILE A 214 3.94 13.88 15.80
CA ILE A 214 2.68 14.43 15.28
C ILE A 214 2.02 13.33 14.46
N PRO A 215 0.92 12.69 14.92
CA PRO A 215 0.24 11.66 14.16
C PRO A 215 -0.29 12.24 12.83
N VAL A 216 -0.12 11.48 11.75
CA VAL A 216 -0.61 11.83 10.41
C VAL A 216 -1.53 10.71 9.96
N TYR A 217 -2.72 11.05 9.46
CA TYR A 217 -3.65 10.05 8.96
C TYR A 217 -4.57 10.64 7.90
N GLU A 218 -5.09 9.78 7.02
CA GLU A 218 -6.10 10.19 6.04
C GLU A 218 -7.46 10.31 6.69
N ASN A 219 -8.10 11.47 6.48
CA ASN A 219 -9.45 11.75 6.93
C ASN A 219 -10.34 12.12 5.74
N PHE A 220 -11.32 11.27 5.45
CA PHE A 220 -12.35 11.50 4.45
C PHE A 220 -13.35 12.56 4.97
N GLY A 221 -13.54 13.62 4.18
CA GLY A 221 -14.41 14.73 4.52
C GLY A 221 -15.91 14.41 4.49
N LYS A 222 -16.73 15.41 4.81
CA LYS A 222 -18.18 15.34 4.60
C LYS A 222 -18.49 15.27 3.10
N PRO A 223 -19.42 14.41 2.64
CA PRO A 223 -19.74 14.30 1.22
C PRO A 223 -20.31 15.61 0.68
N VAL A 224 -19.79 16.03 -0.48
CA VAL A 224 -20.32 17.18 -1.21
C VAL A 224 -21.22 16.64 -2.33
N PRO A 225 -22.51 17.03 -2.40
CA PRO A 225 -23.40 16.51 -3.42
C PRO A 225 -22.97 16.99 -4.82
N GLY A 226 -23.08 16.08 -5.80
CA GLY A 226 -22.85 16.41 -7.21
C GLY A 226 -23.95 17.34 -7.78
N PRO A 227 -23.68 18.03 -8.90
CA PRO A 227 -24.55 19.10 -9.41
C PRO A 227 -25.96 18.66 -9.83
N TYR A 228 -26.17 17.37 -10.09
CA TYR A 228 -27.45 16.76 -10.48
C TYR A 228 -27.95 15.73 -9.46
N ASN A 229 -27.33 15.64 -8.27
CA ASN A 229 -27.75 14.71 -7.23
C ASN A 229 -29.14 15.09 -6.70
N ARG A 230 -30.02 14.10 -6.54
CA ARG A 230 -31.41 14.28 -6.05
C ARG A 230 -31.74 13.47 -4.80
N VAL A 231 -30.76 12.76 -4.25
CA VAL A 231 -30.96 11.86 -3.10
C VAL A 231 -30.05 12.27 -1.94
N SER A 232 -30.44 11.90 -0.72
CA SER A 232 -29.59 12.05 0.46
C SER A 232 -28.36 11.15 0.37
N VAL A 233 -27.36 11.42 1.22
CA VAL A 233 -26.17 10.56 1.33
C VAL A 233 -26.62 9.15 1.77
N PRO A 234 -26.35 8.09 0.98
CA PRO A 234 -26.72 6.73 1.34
C PRO A 234 -25.77 6.14 2.38
N GLU A 235 -26.23 5.10 3.08
CA GLU A 235 -25.49 4.49 4.21
C GLU A 235 -24.10 3.95 3.80
N HIS A 236 -23.95 3.38 2.60
CA HIS A 236 -22.64 2.89 2.15
C HIS A 236 -21.56 3.99 2.01
N VAL A 237 -21.95 5.26 1.89
CA VAL A 237 -21.03 6.41 1.90
C VAL A 237 -20.62 6.77 3.33
N ARG A 238 -21.38 6.33 4.33
CA ARG A 238 -21.09 6.58 5.75
C ARG A 238 -19.94 5.77 6.31
N VAL A 239 -19.57 4.65 5.67
CA VAL A 239 -18.40 3.82 6.01
C VAL A 239 -17.08 4.60 6.12
N ARG A 240 -16.97 5.76 5.47
CA ARG A 240 -15.82 6.67 5.61
C ARG A 240 -15.57 7.11 7.07
N GLU A 241 -16.62 7.16 7.90
CA GLU A 241 -16.52 7.49 9.33
C GLU A 241 -15.70 6.43 10.07
N GLU A 242 -16.01 5.14 9.84
CA GLU A 242 -15.25 4.02 10.40
C GLU A 242 -13.81 3.97 9.88
N TRP A 243 -13.59 4.38 8.61
CA TRP A 243 -12.25 4.50 8.04
C TRP A 243 -11.44 5.59 8.71
N ASN A 244 -12.04 6.76 8.95
CA ASN A 244 -11.40 7.86 9.67
C ASN A 244 -11.00 7.42 11.09
N GLU A 245 -11.92 6.80 11.84
CA GLU A 245 -11.64 6.31 13.19
C GLU A 245 -10.51 5.28 13.21
N ARG A 246 -10.47 4.39 12.22
CA ARG A 246 -9.41 3.37 12.09
C ARG A 246 -8.06 4.00 11.76
N ASN A 247 -8.03 4.95 10.83
CA ASN A 247 -6.81 5.63 10.41
C ASN A 247 -6.25 6.48 11.56
N GLU A 248 -7.11 7.23 12.26
CA GLU A 248 -6.73 8.01 13.43
C GLU A 248 -6.20 7.12 14.55
N ARG A 249 -6.93 6.05 14.88
CA ARG A 249 -6.52 5.09 15.93
C ARG A 249 -5.16 4.50 15.62
N TYR A 250 -4.95 4.02 14.39
CA TYR A 250 -3.66 3.46 13.98
C TYR A 250 -2.52 4.47 14.15
N ALA A 251 -2.68 5.70 13.65
CA ALA A 251 -1.65 6.72 13.73
C ALA A 251 -1.32 7.12 15.18
N ARG A 252 -2.34 7.23 16.05
CA ARG A 252 -2.16 7.54 17.47
C ARG A 252 -1.48 6.41 18.24
N GLU A 253 -1.89 5.17 18.00
CA GLU A 253 -1.25 4.00 18.61
C GLU A 253 0.21 3.89 18.15
N ALA A 254 0.47 4.02 16.85
CA ALA A 254 1.82 4.02 16.30
C ALA A 254 2.72 5.11 16.90
N ALA A 255 2.18 6.30 17.16
CA ALA A 255 2.90 7.40 17.79
C ALA A 255 3.32 7.13 19.25
N GLY A 256 2.60 6.25 19.96
CA GLY A 256 2.86 5.91 21.37
C GLY A 256 3.66 4.62 21.58
N LYS A 257 4.04 3.90 20.52
CA LYS A 257 4.87 2.69 20.65
C LYS A 257 6.30 3.04 21.05
N ASP A 258 6.98 2.08 21.67
CA ASP A 258 8.41 2.21 21.92
C ASP A 258 9.17 2.38 20.60
N ALA A 259 10.30 3.10 20.67
CA ALA A 259 11.15 3.28 19.51
C ALA A 259 11.61 1.92 18.94
N PRO A 260 11.66 1.77 17.61
CA PRO A 260 12.09 0.53 16.99
C PRO A 260 13.62 0.42 17.14
N VAL A 261 14.06 -0.31 18.16
CA VAL A 261 15.48 -0.50 18.43
C VAL A 261 16.03 -1.56 17.50
N ALA A 262 17.14 -1.27 16.82
CA ALA A 262 17.93 -2.34 16.20
C ALA A 262 18.44 -3.23 17.34
N GLY A 263 18.00 -4.50 17.38
CA GLY A 263 18.35 -5.42 18.46
C GLY A 263 19.83 -5.30 18.85
N LYS A 264 20.10 -5.11 20.14
CA LYS A 264 21.47 -5.05 20.69
C LYS A 264 22.29 -6.18 20.05
N LYS A 265 23.47 -5.86 19.49
CA LYS A 265 24.49 -6.90 19.26
C LYS A 265 24.58 -7.66 20.58
N LYS A 266 24.40 -8.99 20.56
CA LYS A 266 24.76 -9.83 21.69
C LYS A 266 26.17 -9.41 22.09
N GLU A 267 26.31 -8.80 23.26
CA GLU A 267 27.61 -8.65 23.90
C GLU A 267 28.18 -10.06 23.95
N ALA A 268 29.34 -10.25 23.34
CA ALA A 268 30.07 -11.48 23.48
C ALA A 268 30.35 -11.61 24.96
N GLU A 269 29.72 -12.59 25.62
CA GLU A 269 30.17 -13.08 26.90
C GLU A 269 31.65 -13.43 26.72
N GLY A 270 32.50 -12.64 27.36
CA GLY A 270 33.90 -12.97 27.50
C GLY A 270 33.98 -14.20 28.38
N ASP A 271 34.46 -15.30 27.81
CA ASP A 271 35.05 -16.38 28.57
C ASP A 271 36.37 -15.84 29.17
N ASP A 272 36.35 -15.58 30.48
CA ASP A 272 37.53 -15.67 31.35
C ASP A 272 37.67 -17.12 31.86
#